data_AF-A0A7U7C3P8-F1
#
_entry.id   AF-A0A7U7C3P8-F1
#
_cell.length_a   1.000
_cell.length_b   1.000
_cell.length_c   1.000
_cell.angle_alpha   90.00
_cell.angle_beta   90.00
_cell.angle_gamma   90.00
#
_symmetry.space_group_name_H-M   'P 1'
#
loop_
_entity.id
_entity.type
_entity.pdbx_description
1 polymer ?
#
loop_
_entity_poly.entity_id
_entity_poly.type
_entity_poly.pdbx_seq_one_letter_code
_entity_poly.pdbx_strand_id
1 'polypeptide(L)'
;MEAKKQLDGLRVRKTDKIDAEKLASSQFVLNRKPTYVQEEVYQNLHDLSRFYQNLTEDIVRTKNRLHKVLQVAFPEIENLISTTTGEQYWNLVSIFPTKHWVLELSEVELKETIRQSTSKRISENRVGNLAEKLVGLAK
;
A
#
# COMPACT_ATOMS: atom_id res chain seq x y z
N MET A 1 -30.06 27.07 7.07
CA MET A 1 -29.74 27.53 8.44
C MET A 1 -30.79 27.09 9.48
N GLU A 2 -32.04 26.85 9.07
CA GLU A 2 -33.15 26.41 9.94
C GLU A 2 -32.94 25.04 10.59
N ALA A 3 -32.40 24.05 9.88
CA ALA A 3 -32.20 22.71 10.42
C ALA A 3 -31.23 22.67 11.62
N LYS A 4 -30.23 23.56 11.66
CA LYS A 4 -29.29 23.67 12.78
C LYS A 4 -29.99 24.26 14.01
N LYS A 5 -30.79 25.31 13.82
CA LYS A 5 -31.59 25.98 14.88
C LYS A 5 -32.67 25.06 15.47
N GLN A 6 -33.24 24.16 14.67
CA GLN A 6 -34.20 23.15 15.12
C GLN A 6 -33.56 22.05 16.00
N LEU A 7 -32.23 21.91 15.98
CA LEU A 7 -31.48 20.93 16.76
C LEU A 7 -30.87 21.53 18.04
N ASP A 8 -31.04 22.83 18.30
CA ASP A 8 -30.48 23.51 19.49
C ASP A 8 -31.04 22.96 20.81
N GLY A 9 -32.23 22.34 20.79
CA GLY A 9 -32.81 21.64 21.94
C GLY A 9 -32.19 20.27 22.24
N LEU A 10 -31.30 19.77 21.37
CA LEU A 10 -30.57 18.53 21.58
C LEU A 10 -29.18 18.80 22.15
N ARG A 11 -28.65 17.85 22.92
CA ARG A 11 -27.26 17.91 23.38
C ARG A 11 -26.31 17.94 22.18
N VAL A 12 -25.20 18.65 22.36
CA VAL A 12 -24.18 18.84 21.30
C VAL A 12 -23.61 17.49 20.86
N ARG A 13 -23.26 16.62 21.82
CA ARG A 13 -22.80 15.26 21.58
C ARG A 13 -24.00 14.31 21.63
N LYS A 14 -24.22 13.58 20.53
CA LYS A 14 -25.27 12.55 20.43
C LYS A 14 -24.63 11.18 20.52
N THR A 15 -24.63 10.57 21.70
CA THR A 15 -23.85 9.34 21.96
C THR A 15 -24.63 8.26 22.68
N ASP A 16 -25.83 8.55 23.17
CA ASP A 16 -26.65 7.60 23.91
C ASP A 16 -27.96 7.24 23.17
N LYS A 17 -28.68 6.24 23.70
CA LYS A 17 -29.95 5.75 23.12
C LYS A 17 -31.07 6.79 23.16
N ILE A 18 -31.01 7.71 24.13
CA ILE A 18 -32.01 8.78 24.31
C ILE A 18 -31.85 9.81 23.18
N ASP A 19 -30.63 10.09 22.76
CA ASP A 19 -30.38 10.96 21.61
C ASP A 19 -30.97 10.39 20.31
N ALA A 20 -30.85 9.08 20.09
CA ALA A 20 -31.44 8.41 18.93
C ALA A 20 -32.97 8.50 18.93
N GLU A 21 -33.60 8.28 20.09
CA GLU A 21 -35.05 8.41 20.27
C GLU A 21 -35.51 9.84 20.00
N LYS A 22 -34.89 10.85 20.62
CA LYS A 22 -35.24 12.25 20.41
C LYS A 22 -35.07 12.70 18.96
N LEU A 23 -34.02 12.22 18.28
CA LEU A 23 -33.83 12.48 16.86
C LEU A 23 -34.96 11.87 16.02
N ALA A 24 -35.35 10.62 16.30
CA ALA A 24 -36.47 9.97 15.62
C ALA A 24 -37.79 10.72 15.88
N SER A 25 -38.10 11.08 17.12
CA SER A 25 -39.29 11.88 17.47
C SER A 25 -39.29 13.24 16.76
N SER A 26 -38.14 13.89 16.65
CA SER A 26 -38.02 15.18 15.97
C SER A 26 -38.39 15.11 14.48
N GLN A 27 -38.20 13.95 13.84
CA GLN A 27 -38.55 13.74 12.44
C GLN A 27 -40.07 13.80 12.22
N PHE A 28 -40.85 13.23 13.15
CA PHE A 28 -42.31 13.24 13.09
C PHE A 28 -42.91 14.64 13.31
N VAL A 29 -42.27 15.47 14.14
CA VAL A 29 -42.73 16.83 14.45
C VAL A 29 -42.33 17.84 13.38
N LEU A 30 -41.09 17.75 12.89
CA LEU A 30 -40.51 18.75 11.99
C LEU A 30 -40.74 18.46 10.51
N ASN A 31 -41.35 17.31 10.18
CA ASN A 31 -41.67 16.85 8.82
C ASN A 31 -40.53 17.14 7.83
N ARG A 32 -39.29 16.79 8.22
CA ARG A 32 -38.10 17.16 7.45
C ARG A 32 -38.19 16.51 6.08
N LYS A 33 -37.89 17.27 5.03
CA LYS A 33 -37.83 16.74 3.67
C LYS A 33 -36.91 15.51 3.65
N PRO A 34 -37.29 14.43 2.94
CA PRO A 34 -36.41 13.29 2.77
C PRO A 34 -35.06 13.80 2.25
N THR A 35 -33.98 13.32 2.85
CA THR A 35 -32.64 13.60 2.35
C THR A 35 -32.58 13.18 0.89
N TYR A 36 -31.98 14.02 0.04
CA TYR A 36 -31.73 13.64 -1.34
C TYR A 36 -30.91 12.34 -1.34
N VAL A 37 -31.54 11.27 -1.82
CA VAL A 37 -30.86 9.99 -2.05
C VAL A 37 -30.34 10.06 -3.46
N GLN A 38 -29.02 10.11 -3.59
CA GLN A 38 -28.37 10.07 -4.89
C GLN A 38 -28.72 8.75 -5.59
N GLU A 39 -28.89 8.76 -6.91
CA GLU A 39 -29.18 7.54 -7.64
C GLU A 39 -28.09 6.49 -7.40
N GLU A 40 -28.50 5.23 -7.33
CA GLU A 40 -27.64 4.10 -6.99
C GLU A 40 -26.37 4.06 -7.86
N VAL A 41 -26.50 4.40 -9.14
CA VAL A 41 -25.37 4.46 -10.09
C VAL A 41 -24.27 5.39 -9.60
N TYR A 42 -24.63 6.57 -9.09
CA TYR A 42 -23.64 7.52 -8.60
C TYR A 42 -23.09 7.14 -7.22
N GLN A 43 -23.88 6.48 -6.36
CA GLN A 43 -23.38 5.93 -5.09
C GLN A 43 -22.31 4.87 -5.38
N ASN A 44 -22.59 3.94 -6.30
CA ASN A 44 -21.66 2.90 -6.73
C ASN A 44 -20.38 3.50 -7.34
N LEU A 45 -20.50 4.55 -8.18
CA LEU A 45 -19.34 5.26 -8.72
C LEU A 45 -18.48 5.91 -7.63
N HIS A 46 -19.11 6.54 -6.63
CA HIS A 46 -18.40 7.11 -5.50
C HIS A 46 -17.68 6.05 -4.67
N ASP A 47 -18.31 4.91 -4.43
CA ASP A 47 -17.71 3.82 -3.66
C ASP A 47 -16.56 3.16 -4.41
N LEU A 48 -16.68 2.96 -5.73
CA LEU A 48 -15.58 2.53 -6.59
C LEU A 48 -14.42 3.54 -6.59
N SER A 49 -14.72 4.83 -6.63
CA SER A 49 -13.71 5.89 -6.56
C SER A 49 -12.97 5.86 -5.23
N ARG A 50 -13.69 5.74 -4.11
CA ARG A 50 -13.08 5.57 -2.77
C ARG A 50 -12.23 4.32 -2.70
N PHE A 51 -12.72 3.21 -3.24
CA PHE A 51 -11.99 1.94 -3.27
C PHE A 51 -10.67 2.07 -4.04
N TYR A 52 -10.69 2.71 -5.22
CA TYR A 52 -9.48 2.99 -5.99
C TYR A 52 -8.46 3.84 -5.21
N GLN A 53 -8.94 4.91 -4.54
CA GLN A 53 -8.06 5.76 -3.72
C GLN A 53 -7.45 4.98 -2.55
N ASN A 54 -8.25 4.18 -1.84
CA ASN A 54 -7.77 3.34 -0.75
C ASN A 54 -6.70 2.35 -1.23
N LEU A 55 -6.93 1.65 -2.34
CA LEU A 55 -5.95 0.74 -2.92
C LEU A 55 -4.66 1.47 -3.31
N THR A 56 -4.76 2.66 -3.90
CA THR A 56 -3.60 3.45 -4.31
C THR A 56 -2.78 3.88 -3.08
N GLU A 57 -3.44 4.37 -2.04
CA GLU A 57 -2.78 4.71 -0.78
C GLU A 57 -2.12 3.49 -0.13
N ASP A 58 -2.79 2.34 -0.11
CA ASP A 58 -2.25 1.11 0.48
C ASP A 58 -1.04 0.57 -0.29
N ILE A 59 -1.05 0.65 -1.61
CA ILE A 59 0.12 0.31 -2.44
C ILE A 59 1.29 1.23 -2.09
N VAL A 60 1.09 2.54 -2.03
CA VAL A 60 2.15 3.51 -1.69
C VAL A 60 2.65 3.28 -0.27
N ARG A 61 1.74 3.08 0.69
CA ARG A 61 2.07 2.84 2.10
C ARG A 61 2.88 1.55 2.26
N THR A 62 2.49 0.47 1.57
CA THR A 62 3.17 -0.82 1.62
C THR A 62 4.56 -0.74 0.98
N LYS A 63 4.68 -0.08 -0.17
CA LYS A 63 5.97 0.19 -0.83
C LYS A 63 6.92 0.96 0.10
N ASN A 64 6.42 2.02 0.74
CA ASN A 64 7.23 2.84 1.65
C ASN A 64 7.66 2.07 2.90
N ARG A 65 6.79 1.22 3.44
CA ARG A 65 7.14 0.33 4.56
C ARG A 65 8.24 -0.65 4.16
N LEU A 66 8.12 -1.27 2.99
CA LEU A 66 9.14 -2.19 2.46
C LEU A 66 10.48 -1.48 2.25
N HIS A 67 10.47 -0.30 1.61
CA HIS A 67 11.68 0.51 1.42
C HIS A 67 12.34 0.86 2.76
N LYS A 68 11.57 1.25 3.78
CA LYS A 68 12.11 1.52 5.12
C LYS A 68 12.78 0.30 5.75
N VAL A 69 12.16 -0.88 5.63
CA VAL A 69 12.74 -2.13 6.15
C VAL A 69 14.02 -2.49 5.38
N LEU A 70 14.00 -2.34 4.06
CA LEU A 70 15.15 -2.63 3.20
C LEU A 70 16.33 -1.70 3.51
N GLN A 71 16.08 -0.42 3.74
CA GLN A 71 17.11 0.56 4.13
C GLN A 71 17.79 0.21 5.47
N VAL A 72 17.10 -0.48 6.37
CA VAL A 72 17.68 -0.95 7.64
C VAL A 72 18.43 -2.28 7.45
N ALA A 73 17.90 -3.18 6.63
CA ALA A 73 18.42 -4.54 6.51
C ALA A 73 19.56 -4.68 5.48
N PHE A 74 19.41 -4.03 4.31
CA PHE A 74 20.35 -4.13 3.20
C PHE A 74 20.21 -2.93 2.24
N PRO A 75 20.59 -1.70 2.65
CA PRO A 75 20.43 -0.50 1.84
C PRO A 75 21.22 -0.54 0.53
N GLU A 76 22.34 -1.26 0.53
CA GLU A 76 23.29 -1.32 -0.59
C GLU A 76 22.73 -2.02 -1.83
N ILE A 77 21.68 -2.85 -1.68
CA ILE A 77 21.04 -3.56 -2.80
C ILE A 77 20.43 -2.60 -3.84
N GLU A 78 20.10 -1.37 -3.45
CA GLU A 78 19.60 -0.34 -4.37
C GLU A 78 20.64 0.07 -5.42
N ASN A 79 21.93 -0.06 -5.11
CA ASN A 79 23.02 0.25 -6.04
C ASN A 79 23.30 -0.87 -7.05
N LEU A 80 22.67 -2.05 -6.88
CA LEU A 80 22.90 -3.20 -7.75
C LEU A 80 22.38 -2.98 -9.17
N ILE A 81 21.23 -2.32 -9.31
CA ILE A 81 20.56 -2.10 -10.59
C ILE A 81 20.23 -0.62 -10.73
N SER A 82 20.48 -0.05 -11.91
CA SER A 82 20.19 1.36 -12.22
C SER A 82 18.72 1.76 -12.07
N THR A 83 17.80 0.80 -11.96
CA THR A 83 16.35 1.02 -11.82
C THR A 83 15.80 0.19 -10.68
N THR A 84 15.50 0.84 -9.56
CA THR A 84 14.95 0.25 -8.31
C THR A 84 13.45 -0.06 -8.39
N THR A 85 12.82 0.14 -9.54
CA THR A 85 11.40 -0.16 -9.80
C THR A 85 11.17 -1.30 -10.78
N GLY A 86 12.23 -1.89 -11.33
CA GLY A 86 12.11 -3.00 -12.29
C GLY A 86 11.68 -4.31 -11.63
N GLU A 87 11.01 -5.18 -12.40
CA GLU A 87 10.60 -6.53 -11.96
C GLU A 87 11.80 -7.35 -11.43
N GLN A 88 12.92 -7.30 -12.15
CA GLN A 88 14.17 -7.97 -11.74
C GLN A 88 14.65 -7.51 -10.35
N TYR A 89 14.52 -6.22 -10.05
CA TYR A 89 14.92 -5.69 -8.75
C TYR A 89 14.06 -6.28 -7.63
N TRP A 90 12.73 -6.28 -7.80
CA TRP A 90 11.83 -6.85 -6.81
C TRP A 90 12.00 -8.36 -6.63
N ASN A 91 12.27 -9.09 -7.71
CA ASN A 91 12.57 -10.51 -7.64
C ASN A 91 13.86 -10.77 -6.85
N LEU A 92 14.91 -9.96 -7.06
CA LEU A 92 16.15 -10.06 -6.29
C LEU A 92 15.96 -9.67 -4.82
N VAL A 93 15.21 -8.61 -4.51
CA VAL A 93 14.89 -8.23 -3.13
C VAL A 93 14.07 -9.33 -2.43
N SER A 94 13.21 -10.03 -3.17
CA SER A 94 12.44 -11.17 -2.65
C SER A 94 13.33 -12.38 -2.35
N ILE A 95 14.36 -12.64 -3.16
CA ILE A 95 15.30 -13.76 -2.97
C ILE A 95 16.37 -13.43 -1.92
N PHE A 96 16.83 -12.18 -1.86
CA PHE A 96 17.90 -11.70 -0.98
C PHE A 96 17.44 -10.54 -0.08
N PRO A 97 16.59 -10.79 0.94
CA PRO A 97 16.10 -9.72 1.82
C PRO A 97 17.20 -9.13 2.71
N THR A 98 18.26 -9.88 3.00
CA THR A 98 19.37 -9.47 3.86
C THR A 98 20.71 -9.93 3.30
N LYS A 99 21.79 -9.22 3.65
CA LYS A 99 23.16 -9.54 3.22
C LYS A 99 23.61 -10.98 3.53
N HIS A 100 23.09 -11.58 4.60
CA HIS A 100 23.46 -12.94 5.00
C HIS A 100 23.08 -13.99 3.97
N TRP A 101 21.94 -13.80 3.29
CA TRP A 101 21.47 -14.73 2.27
C TRP A 101 22.38 -14.75 1.05
N VAL A 102 23.03 -13.62 0.75
CA VAL A 102 24.02 -13.53 -0.32
C VAL A 102 25.30 -14.27 0.04
N LEU A 103 25.71 -14.20 1.31
CA LEU A 103 26.96 -14.82 1.79
C LEU A 103 26.84 -16.32 2.05
N GLU A 104 25.63 -16.83 2.25
CA GLU A 104 25.37 -18.26 2.51
C GLU A 104 25.39 -19.10 1.22
N LEU A 105 25.07 -18.49 0.08
CA LEU A 105 25.00 -19.17 -1.22
C LEU A 105 26.37 -19.27 -1.89
N SER A 106 26.62 -20.40 -2.56
CA SER A 106 27.80 -20.56 -3.40
C SER A 106 27.70 -19.68 -4.66
N GLU A 107 28.83 -19.36 -5.29
CA GLU A 107 28.86 -18.54 -6.51
C GLU A 107 28.02 -19.15 -7.65
N VAL A 108 27.92 -20.48 -7.72
CA VAL A 108 27.13 -21.20 -8.72
C VAL A 108 25.63 -21.03 -8.45
N GLU A 109 25.20 -21.21 -7.20
CA GLU A 109 23.80 -21.04 -6.80
C GLU A 109 23.36 -19.57 -6.93
N LEU A 110 24.27 -18.64 -6.66
CA LEU A 110 24.01 -17.21 -6.82
C LEU A 110 23.75 -16.83 -8.30
N LYS A 111 24.53 -17.39 -9.23
CA LYS A 111 24.32 -17.16 -10.66
C LYS A 111 23.02 -17.79 -11.15
N GLU A 112 22.67 -18.96 -10.65
CA GLU A 112 21.43 -19.66 -11.03
C GLU A 112 20.17 -18.93 -10.50
N THR A 113 20.20 -18.47 -9.25
CA THR A 113 19.11 -17.66 -8.69
C THR A 113 18.94 -16.33 -9.42
N ILE A 114 20.03 -15.66 -9.80
CA ILE A 114 19.97 -14.44 -10.63
C ILE A 114 19.39 -14.74 -12.02
N ARG A 115 19.72 -15.89 -12.64
CA ARG A 115 19.10 -16.33 -13.90
C ARG A 115 17.59 -16.53 -13.76
N GLN A 116 17.15 -17.17 -12.68
CA GLN A 116 15.73 -17.43 -12.41
C GLN A 116 14.96 -16.17 -11.99
N SER A 117 15.65 -15.14 -11.48
CA SER A 117 15.02 -13.87 -11.10
C SER A 117 14.41 -13.09 -12.26
N THR A 118 14.74 -13.42 -13.51
CA THR A 118 14.31 -12.65 -14.67
C THR A 118 13.75 -13.56 -15.76
N SER A 119 12.56 -13.22 -16.26
CA SER A 119 11.91 -13.91 -17.38
C SER A 119 12.64 -13.73 -18.73
N LYS A 120 13.57 -12.76 -18.80
CA LYS A 120 14.38 -12.46 -19.99
C LYS A 120 15.69 -13.24 -19.99
N ARG A 121 16.16 -13.60 -21.18
CA ARG A 121 17.52 -14.16 -21.36
C ARG A 121 18.56 -13.10 -21.00
N ILE A 122 19.29 -13.36 -19.91
CA ILE A 122 20.45 -12.57 -19.49
C ILE A 122 21.71 -13.28 -19.99
N SER A 123 22.71 -12.51 -20.44
CA SER A 123 24.02 -13.05 -20.82
C SER A 123 24.81 -13.48 -19.59
N GLU A 124 25.60 -14.57 -19.70
CA GLU A 124 26.46 -15.06 -18.62
C GLU A 124 27.35 -13.97 -18.02
N ASN A 125 27.94 -13.13 -18.88
CA ASN A 125 28.80 -12.02 -18.44
C ASN A 125 28.05 -11.05 -17.53
N ARG A 126 26.76 -10.78 -17.81
CA ARG A 126 25.95 -9.88 -16.99
C ARG A 126 25.54 -10.53 -15.67
N VAL A 127 25.27 -11.84 -15.66
CA VAL A 127 24.99 -12.61 -14.44
C VAL A 127 26.23 -12.63 -13.54
N GLY A 128 27.41 -12.90 -14.09
CA GLY A 128 28.69 -12.85 -13.36
C GLY A 128 28.96 -11.49 -12.75
N ASN A 129 28.85 -10.41 -13.53
CA ASN A 129 29.04 -9.05 -13.03
C ASN A 129 28.04 -8.67 -11.93
N LEU A 130 26.79 -9.14 -12.01
CA LEU A 130 25.79 -8.91 -10.97
C LEU A 130 26.10 -9.71 -9.71
N ALA A 131 26.51 -10.97 -9.84
CA ALA A 131 26.91 -11.82 -8.72
C ALA A 131 28.10 -11.22 -7.96
N GLU A 132 29.15 -10.80 -8.68
CA GLU A 132 30.32 -10.14 -8.07
C GLU A 132 29.95 -8.84 -7.35
N LYS A 133 29.11 -8.00 -7.98
CA LYS A 133 28.60 -6.78 -7.33
C LYS A 133 27.78 -7.09 -6.09
N LEU A 134 26.90 -8.08 -6.15
CA LEU A 134 26.05 -8.47 -5.02
C LEU A 134 26.89 -8.97 -3.84
N VAL A 135 27.91 -9.79 -4.09
CA VAL A 135 28.87 -10.23 -3.07
C VAL A 135 29.69 -9.05 -2.54
N GLY A 136 30.06 -8.10 -3.39
CA GLY A 136 30.74 -6.87 -3.00
C GLY A 136 29.91 -5.99 -2.05
N LEU A 137 28.59 -5.91 -2.25
CA LEU A 137 27.66 -5.17 -1.40
C LEU A 137 27.30 -5.93 -0.11
N ALA A 138 27.53 -7.24 -0.06
CA ALA A 138 27.22 -8.04 1.12
C ALA A 138 28.35 -8.09 2.16
N LYS A 139 29.57 -7.70 1.77
CA LYS A 139 30.78 -7.67 2.62
C LYS A 139 30.85 -6.41 3.46
#